data_AF-A0A074Z104-F1
#
_entry.id   AF-A0A074Z104-F1
#
_cell.length_a   1.000
_cell.length_b   1.000
_cell.length_c   1.000
_cell.angle_alpha   90.00
_cell.angle_beta   90.00
_cell.angle_gamma   90.00
#
_symmetry.space_group_name_H-M   'P 1'
#
loop_
_entity.id
_entity.type
_entity.pdbx_description
1 polymer ?
#
loop_
_entity_poly.entity_id
_entity_poly.type
_entity_poly.pdbx_seq_one_letter_code
_entity_poly.pdbx_strand_id
1 'polypeptide(L)'
;MALLASLQDSPYFGSFADRANAWAQRLADLDHNLNGLQAVQRRWIYLEPIIGRGALPKEAARFLQVDAEFRRLLMAIKADNRVVSLVAGHRANALKEQLTNIQTCVSWWHLSLRACNGLNDENCQLNSYRLLDKEAKLSDASCLQKLNIHALFERVFLNFPGYSLTVLKSKQMLQSGSTDSAIELSFQETQSGFTRKRTTRMPPPSVDQLARCQRALNEYLEEKRSVFPRFYFLGDDDLLEILGQATNPSVVQTHLRKLFQGIHHVLFEVDGDNRSNGAQVKKLKAMCSLDGEVVCLQRPIQLTPEVELWLGRLATGMQATLNELLAQCLDAGSIENRRKHSLDPNAYPGQILTLAEAINFSRNVEEALSCGRLSVLKKDLQAQLAAYTSVDLNALRSTGASADNSLDDNTVTQTGNLVMAAKLSTLILDTIHMIDVADQLIQAGAATTRDWAWQRQLRFYGGPSGKSSSLSAPRVCMVDAEFVYTFEYQGNARRLVHTPLTDKCYLTLTQAMRMGLGGNPYGPAGTGKTESVKALGGLMGRQ
;
A
#
# COMPACT_ATOMS: atom_id res chain seq x y z
N MET A 1 28.09 16.00 12.54
CA MET A 1 27.74 17.43 12.34
C MET A 1 27.34 18.11 13.64
N ALA A 2 26.28 17.69 14.34
CA ALA A 2 25.84 18.33 15.60
C ALA A 2 26.93 18.41 16.69
N LEU A 3 27.75 17.37 16.85
CA LEU A 3 28.88 17.38 17.79
C LEU A 3 29.95 18.43 17.42
N LEU A 4 30.22 18.63 16.12
CA LEU A 4 31.17 19.67 15.67
C LEU A 4 30.60 21.08 15.87
N ALA A 5 29.29 21.26 15.67
CA ALA A 5 28.63 22.54 15.96
C ALA A 5 28.72 22.87 17.47
N SER A 6 28.49 21.90 18.35
CA SER A 6 28.66 22.10 19.80
C SER A 6 30.10 22.40 20.21
N LEU A 7 31.10 21.89 19.47
CA LEU A 7 32.51 22.18 19.73
C LEU A 7 32.90 23.61 19.29
N GLN A 8 32.17 24.22 18.35
CA GLN A 8 32.39 25.60 17.91
C GLN A 8 32.03 26.62 18.99
N ASP A 9 31.10 26.29 19.89
CA ASP A 9 30.68 27.14 21.01
C ASP A 9 31.69 27.11 22.19
N SER A 10 32.72 26.26 22.11
CA SER A 10 33.72 26.13 23.16
C SER A 10 34.72 27.29 23.16
N PRO A 11 35.05 27.88 24.32
CA PRO A 11 36.07 28.93 24.42
C PRO A 11 37.48 28.45 24.00
N TYR A 12 37.70 27.13 23.92
CA TYR A 12 38.98 26.53 23.51
C TYR A 12 39.03 26.17 22.01
N PHE A 13 37.98 26.44 21.25
CA PHE A 13 37.85 26.05 19.84
C PHE A 13 39.01 26.57 18.97
N GLY A 14 39.52 27.76 19.26
CA GLY A 14 40.63 28.37 18.52
C GLY A 14 41.89 27.49 18.41
N SER A 15 42.13 26.60 19.39
CA SER A 15 43.31 25.72 19.41
C SER A 15 43.23 24.51 18.46
N PHE A 16 42.03 24.12 18.03
CA PHE A 16 41.80 22.97 17.16
C PHE A 16 40.86 23.30 15.98
N ALA A 17 40.59 24.57 15.74
CA ALA A 17 39.69 25.07 14.70
C ALA A 17 40.01 24.49 13.32
N ASP A 18 41.27 24.41 12.93
CA ASP A 18 41.69 23.85 11.64
C ASP A 18 41.30 22.37 11.48
N ARG A 19 41.47 21.58 12.54
CA ARG A 19 41.08 20.16 12.54
C ARG A 19 39.57 20.01 12.51
N ALA A 20 38.85 20.83 13.28
CA ALA A 20 37.39 20.82 13.31
C ALA A 20 36.79 21.23 11.95
N ASN A 21 37.35 22.26 11.31
CA ASN A 21 36.94 22.73 9.99
C ASN A 21 37.22 21.70 8.90
N ALA A 22 38.38 21.03 8.94
CA ALA A 22 38.68 19.93 8.03
C ALA A 22 37.69 18.76 8.17
N TRP A 23 37.28 18.43 9.39
CA TRP A 23 36.24 17.42 9.64
C TRP A 23 34.84 17.87 9.23
N ALA A 24 34.50 19.15 9.46
CA ALA A 24 33.23 19.72 9.03
C ALA A 24 33.08 19.65 7.51
N GLN A 25 34.13 20.03 6.77
CA GLN A 25 34.15 19.94 5.31
C GLN A 25 34.05 18.50 4.81
N ARG A 26 34.83 17.57 5.40
CA ARG A 26 34.77 16.14 5.03
C ARG A 26 33.39 15.54 5.28
N LEU A 27 32.73 15.90 6.39
CA LEU A 27 31.39 15.39 6.68
C LEU A 27 30.33 16.03 5.77
N ALA A 28 30.46 17.31 5.41
CA ALA A 28 29.59 17.95 4.43
C ALA A 28 29.72 17.33 3.03
N ASP A 29 30.95 17.08 2.59
CA ASP A 29 31.22 16.39 1.32
C ASP A 29 30.73 14.93 1.35
N LEU A 30 30.87 14.25 2.50
CA LEU A 30 30.33 12.90 2.69
C LEU A 30 28.80 12.88 2.58
N ASP A 31 28.12 13.77 3.29
CA ASP A 31 26.66 13.88 3.28
C ASP A 31 26.14 14.14 1.87
N HIS A 32 26.76 15.09 1.16
CA HIS A 32 26.46 15.37 -0.24
C HIS A 32 26.63 14.12 -1.14
N ASN A 33 27.76 13.42 -1.02
CA ASN A 33 28.07 12.26 -1.85
C ASN A 33 27.14 11.07 -1.53
N LEU A 34 26.83 10.81 -0.26
CA LEU A 34 25.95 9.72 0.16
C LEU A 34 24.49 9.97 -0.26
N ASN A 35 23.97 11.17 0.01
CA ASN A 35 22.63 11.55 -0.42
C ASN A 35 22.51 11.51 -1.95
N GLY A 36 23.58 11.89 -2.65
CA GLY A 36 23.62 11.81 -4.10
C GLY A 36 23.68 10.39 -4.65
N LEU A 37 24.49 9.53 -4.05
CA LEU A 37 24.56 8.12 -4.41
C LEU A 37 23.21 7.44 -4.17
N GLN A 38 22.56 7.70 -3.03
CA GLN A 38 21.23 7.18 -2.72
C GLN A 38 20.17 7.65 -3.72
N ALA A 39 20.18 8.93 -4.09
CA ALA A 39 19.25 9.49 -5.07
C ALA A 39 19.41 8.85 -6.46
N VAL A 40 20.66 8.68 -6.91
CA VAL A 40 20.98 8.00 -8.17
C VAL A 40 20.57 6.53 -8.11
N GLN A 41 20.93 5.83 -7.05
CA GLN A 41 20.64 4.40 -6.87
C GLN A 41 19.14 4.13 -6.91
N ARG A 42 18.34 4.88 -6.13
CA ARG A 42 16.88 4.67 -6.09
C ARG A 42 16.27 4.77 -7.49
N ARG A 43 16.62 5.82 -8.23
CA ARG A 43 16.06 6.04 -9.57
C ARG A 43 16.62 5.07 -10.61
N TRP A 44 17.90 4.70 -10.54
CA TRP A 44 18.48 3.67 -11.40
C TRP A 44 17.78 2.32 -11.21
N ILE A 45 17.45 1.94 -9.97
CA ILE A 45 16.71 0.70 -9.67
C ILE A 45 15.34 0.66 -10.35
N TYR A 46 14.64 1.81 -10.48
CA TYR A 46 13.33 1.84 -11.13
C TYR A 46 13.42 1.91 -12.65
N LEU A 47 14.41 2.62 -13.18
CA LEU A 47 14.56 2.85 -14.61
C LEU A 47 15.19 1.68 -15.37
N GLU A 48 16.12 0.95 -14.75
CA GLU A 48 16.80 -0.18 -15.40
C GLU A 48 15.84 -1.26 -15.89
N PRO A 49 14.86 -1.72 -15.07
CA PRO A 49 13.91 -2.73 -15.52
C PRO A 49 12.96 -2.21 -16.60
N ILE A 50 12.54 -0.94 -16.52
CA ILE A 50 11.61 -0.33 -17.49
C ILE A 50 12.28 -0.23 -18.87
N ILE A 51 13.51 0.26 -18.90
CA ILE A 51 14.27 0.46 -20.14
C ILE A 51 14.80 -0.87 -20.68
N GLY A 52 15.23 -1.77 -19.80
CA GLY A 52 15.67 -3.13 -20.15
C GLY A 52 14.57 -3.97 -20.81
N ARG A 53 13.29 -3.69 -20.53
CA ARG A 53 12.13 -4.31 -21.18
C ARG A 53 11.74 -3.67 -22.52
N GLY A 54 12.48 -2.66 -22.97
CA GLY A 54 12.26 -2.04 -24.27
C GLY A 54 11.12 -1.01 -24.32
N ALA A 55 10.65 -0.51 -23.17
CA ALA A 55 9.61 0.53 -23.12
C ALA A 55 10.03 1.85 -23.81
N LEU A 56 11.34 2.15 -23.84
CA LEU A 56 11.90 3.39 -24.38
C LEU A 56 13.05 3.11 -25.35
N PRO A 57 12.80 2.53 -26.54
CA PRO A 57 13.86 2.05 -27.43
C PRO A 57 14.73 3.17 -28.00
N LYS A 58 14.17 4.37 -28.19
CA LYS A 58 14.90 5.55 -28.70
C LYS A 58 15.89 6.14 -27.68
N GLU A 59 15.67 5.92 -26.39
CA GLU A 59 16.49 6.47 -25.30
C GLU A 59 17.33 5.39 -24.57
N ALA A 60 17.10 4.11 -24.88
CA ALA A 60 17.81 2.98 -24.30
C ALA A 60 19.33 3.10 -24.43
N ALA A 61 19.84 3.56 -25.59
CA ALA A 61 21.28 3.70 -25.83
C ALA A 61 21.97 4.67 -24.85
N ARG A 62 21.27 5.72 -24.38
CA ARG A 62 21.81 6.69 -23.42
C ARG A 62 21.71 6.18 -22.00
N PHE A 63 20.61 5.52 -21.65
CA PHE A 63 20.50 4.86 -20.36
C PHE A 63 21.59 3.80 -20.18
N LEU A 64 21.91 3.02 -21.22
CA LEU A 64 23.01 2.06 -21.20
C LEU A 64 24.39 2.71 -20.92
N GLN A 65 24.60 3.96 -21.35
CA GLN A 65 25.83 4.70 -21.03
C GLN A 65 25.87 5.11 -19.55
N VAL A 66 24.76 5.62 -19.02
CA VAL A 66 24.60 5.97 -17.59
C VAL A 66 24.71 4.72 -16.71
N ASP A 67 24.10 3.62 -17.13
CA ASP A 67 24.18 2.30 -16.49
C ASP A 67 25.63 1.81 -16.42
N ALA A 68 26.36 1.86 -17.53
CA ALA A 68 27.77 1.48 -17.56
C ALA A 68 28.64 2.36 -16.67
N GLU A 69 28.38 3.67 -16.59
CA GLU A 69 29.10 4.58 -15.71
C GLU A 69 28.79 4.33 -14.23
N PHE A 70 27.51 4.14 -13.90
CA PHE A 70 27.08 3.85 -12.54
C PHE A 70 27.59 2.48 -12.05
N ARG A 71 27.56 1.44 -12.88
CA ARG A 71 28.13 0.13 -12.53
C ARG A 71 29.64 0.20 -12.30
N ARG A 72 30.39 0.99 -13.08
CA ARG A 72 31.83 1.23 -12.81
C ARG A 72 32.06 1.91 -11.47
N LEU A 73 31.21 2.88 -11.11
CA LEU A 73 31.24 3.54 -9.81
C LEU A 73 31.04 2.53 -8.66
N LEU A 74 30.01 1.69 -8.77
CA LEU A 74 29.72 0.64 -7.79
C LEU A 74 30.85 -0.39 -7.67
N MET A 75 31.51 -0.75 -8.78
CA MET A 75 32.69 -1.63 -8.75
C MET A 75 33.88 -0.97 -8.03
N ALA A 76 34.09 0.33 -8.23
CA ALA A 76 35.13 1.06 -7.52
C ALA A 76 34.86 1.15 -6.00
N ILE A 77 33.61 1.37 -5.61
CA ILE A 77 33.17 1.36 -4.20
C ILE A 77 33.29 -0.05 -3.59
N LYS A 78 32.97 -1.10 -4.36
CA LYS A 78 33.15 -2.49 -3.93
C LYS A 78 34.62 -2.83 -3.69
N ALA A 79 35.54 -2.27 -4.48
CA ALA A 79 36.98 -2.47 -4.33
C ALA A 79 37.57 -1.76 -3.09
N ASP A 80 36.96 -0.66 -2.63
CA ASP A 80 37.34 0.04 -1.38
C ASP A 80 36.09 0.45 -0.59
N ASN A 81 35.68 -0.41 0.35
CA ASN A 81 34.44 -0.26 1.13
C ASN A 81 34.52 0.78 2.28
N ARG A 82 35.65 1.48 2.43
CA ARG A 82 35.82 2.45 3.51
C ARG A 82 35.07 3.74 3.18
N VAL A 83 34.16 4.17 4.06
CA VAL A 83 33.37 5.41 3.85
C VAL A 83 34.24 6.65 3.59
N VAL A 84 35.44 6.71 4.18
CA VAL A 84 36.39 7.81 4.00
C VAL A 84 36.96 7.87 2.57
N SER A 85 36.98 6.75 1.84
CA SER A 85 37.46 6.69 0.44
C SER A 85 36.55 7.50 -0.51
N LEU A 86 35.30 7.73 -0.12
CA LEU A 86 34.32 8.56 -0.85
C LEU A 86 34.62 10.07 -0.75
N VAL A 87 35.49 10.47 0.16
CA VAL A 87 35.77 11.89 0.49
C VAL A 87 37.27 12.22 0.38
N ALA A 88 38.13 11.21 0.35
CA ALA A 88 39.59 11.39 0.31
C ALA A 88 40.18 11.24 -1.11
N GLY A 89 40.99 12.22 -1.51
CA GLY A 89 41.85 12.17 -2.71
C GLY A 89 41.17 12.52 -4.04
N HIS A 90 41.89 12.41 -5.16
CA HIS A 90 41.38 12.69 -6.51
C HIS A 90 40.15 11.85 -6.91
N ARG A 91 39.97 10.69 -6.27
CA ARG A 91 38.80 9.83 -6.47
C ARG A 91 37.52 10.46 -5.93
N ALA A 92 37.57 11.23 -4.84
CA ALA A 92 36.40 11.89 -4.27
C ALA A 92 35.87 13.04 -5.15
N ASN A 93 36.76 13.83 -5.75
CA ASN A 93 36.36 14.90 -6.67
C ASN A 93 35.81 14.35 -7.99
N ALA A 94 36.41 13.27 -8.50
CA ALA A 94 35.88 12.56 -9.67
C ALA A 94 34.52 11.90 -9.36
N LEU A 95 34.37 11.30 -8.18
CA LEU A 95 33.10 10.73 -7.69
C LEU A 95 32.04 11.82 -7.55
N LYS A 96 32.40 12.99 -7.02
CA LYS A 96 31.50 14.16 -6.89
C LYS A 96 31.09 14.71 -8.25
N GLU A 97 32.01 14.85 -9.21
CA GLU A 97 31.69 15.28 -10.58
C GLU A 97 30.82 14.25 -11.31
N GLN A 98 31.12 12.95 -11.18
CA GLN A 98 30.31 11.87 -11.74
C GLN A 98 28.93 11.74 -11.08
N LEU A 99 28.85 11.82 -9.76
CA LEU A 99 27.58 11.84 -9.03
C LEU A 99 26.77 13.08 -9.40
N THR A 100 27.40 14.25 -9.53
CA THR A 100 26.71 15.47 -9.99
C THR A 100 26.21 15.30 -11.43
N ASN A 101 26.97 14.66 -12.32
CA ASN A 101 26.56 14.38 -13.70
C ASN A 101 25.42 13.36 -13.78
N ILE A 102 25.48 12.30 -12.97
CA ILE A 102 24.41 11.29 -12.94
C ILE A 102 23.19 11.85 -12.21
N GLN A 103 23.35 12.54 -11.08
CA GLN A 103 22.29 13.24 -10.35
C GLN A 103 21.67 14.34 -11.19
N THR A 104 22.41 15.04 -12.05
CA THR A 104 21.79 15.95 -13.01
C THR A 104 21.01 15.12 -14.03
N CYS A 105 21.58 14.13 -14.70
CA CYS A 105 20.80 13.29 -15.63
C CYS A 105 19.51 12.71 -14.99
N VAL A 106 19.57 12.30 -13.73
CA VAL A 106 18.54 11.57 -13.00
C VAL A 106 17.58 12.50 -12.23
N SER A 107 18.03 13.63 -11.68
CA SER A 107 17.17 14.66 -11.07
C SER A 107 16.46 15.50 -12.11
N TRP A 108 17.01 15.57 -13.32
CA TRP A 108 16.36 16.25 -14.44
C TRP A 108 15.24 15.41 -15.07
N TRP A 109 15.32 14.07 -14.99
CA TRP A 109 14.14 13.21 -15.23
C TRP A 109 13.02 13.50 -14.23
N HIS A 110 13.35 13.68 -12.94
CA HIS A 110 12.38 13.95 -11.88
C HIS A 110 11.84 15.40 -11.86
N LEU A 111 12.64 16.41 -12.22
CA LEU A 111 12.16 17.80 -12.36
C LEU A 111 11.19 17.93 -13.55
N SER A 112 11.44 17.17 -14.61
CA SER A 112 10.56 17.09 -15.78
C SER A 112 9.24 16.37 -15.46
N LEU A 113 9.23 15.44 -14.50
CA LEU A 113 7.99 14.86 -13.93
C LEU A 113 7.22 15.88 -13.05
N ARG A 114 7.90 16.64 -12.18
CA ARG A 114 7.25 17.63 -11.28
C ARG A 114 6.73 18.90 -11.95
N ALA A 115 7.34 19.35 -13.06
CA ALA A 115 6.91 20.54 -13.78
C ALA A 115 5.52 20.39 -14.45
N CYS A 116 4.91 19.21 -14.40
CA CYS A 116 3.60 18.90 -14.97
C CYS A 116 2.40 19.27 -14.06
N ASN A 117 2.60 19.75 -12.82
CA ASN A 117 1.49 20.26 -11.97
C ASN A 117 1.03 21.69 -12.34
N GLY A 118 1.05 22.02 -13.64
CA GLY A 118 0.50 23.26 -14.17
C GLY A 118 -1.02 23.22 -14.24
N LEU A 119 -1.68 23.17 -13.08
CA LEU A 119 -3.03 23.70 -12.91
C LEU A 119 -2.90 24.95 -12.03
N ASN A 120 -3.29 26.08 -12.60
CA ASN A 120 -3.42 27.35 -11.90
C ASN A 120 -4.32 27.16 -10.67
N ASP A 121 -3.75 27.11 -9.48
CA ASP A 121 -4.51 27.32 -8.25
C ASP A 121 -3.59 27.92 -7.18
N GLU A 122 -3.78 29.22 -6.90
CA GLU A 122 -3.08 29.99 -5.86
C GLU A 122 -3.48 29.57 -4.42
N ASN A 123 -3.88 28.31 -4.19
CA ASN A 123 -4.40 27.89 -2.89
C ASN A 123 -3.98 26.51 -2.39
N CYS A 124 -2.87 25.94 -2.89
CA CYS A 124 -2.27 24.76 -2.26
C CYS A 124 -1.47 25.14 -1.00
N GLN A 125 -2.18 25.49 0.08
CA GLN A 125 -1.62 25.50 1.43
C GLN A 125 -1.37 24.06 1.91
N LEU A 126 -0.14 23.82 2.37
CA LEU A 126 0.33 22.80 3.32
C LEU A 126 -0.06 21.32 3.13
N ASN A 127 0.97 20.49 2.91
CA ASN A 127 1.23 19.37 3.82
C ASN A 127 2.72 19.33 4.16
N SER A 128 3.13 20.30 4.97
CA SER A 128 4.36 20.24 5.76
C SER A 128 4.20 19.14 6.81
N TYR A 129 4.97 18.06 6.71
CA TYR A 129 5.13 17.15 7.83
C TYR A 129 5.87 17.87 8.96
N ARG A 130 5.11 18.36 9.94
CA ARG A 130 5.59 18.64 11.30
C ARG A 130 6.04 17.32 11.90
N LEU A 131 7.35 17.08 11.96
CA LEU A 131 7.92 16.16 12.94
C LEU A 131 7.73 16.82 14.30
N LEU A 132 6.74 16.34 15.03
CA LEU A 132 6.52 16.65 16.44
C LEU A 132 7.73 16.13 17.22
N ASP A 133 8.49 17.07 17.78
CA ASP A 133 9.31 16.83 18.97
C ASP A 133 8.44 16.27 20.09
N LYS A 134 8.72 15.03 20.48
CA LYS A 134 8.51 14.56 21.85
C LYS A 134 9.80 13.90 22.32
N GLU A 135 10.37 14.53 23.33
CA GLU A 135 11.54 14.10 24.08
C GLU A 135 11.44 12.62 24.46
N ALA A 136 12.38 11.81 23.99
CA ALA A 136 12.75 10.55 24.62
C ALA A 136 14.23 10.67 25.01
N LYS A 137 14.47 11.00 26.29
CA LYS A 137 15.74 10.72 26.95
C LYS A 137 16.01 9.23 26.83
N LEU A 138 17.06 8.81 26.13
CA LEU A 138 17.66 7.48 26.27
C LEU A 138 19.13 7.51 25.84
N SER A 139 19.93 6.89 26.70
CA SER A 139 21.37 6.93 26.87
C SER A 139 22.20 6.30 25.75
N ASP A 140 23.48 6.70 25.75
CA ASP A 140 24.60 6.17 24.97
C ASP A 140 24.57 4.66 24.73
N ALA A 141 24.14 4.24 23.54
CA ALA A 141 24.44 2.96 22.89
C ALA A 141 23.78 2.80 21.50
N SER A 142 22.74 3.58 21.16
CA SER A 142 21.88 3.28 19.99
C SER A 142 22.27 3.90 18.64
N CYS A 143 23.30 4.75 18.57
CA CYS A 143 23.71 5.36 17.30
C CYS A 143 24.24 4.34 16.26
N LEU A 144 24.70 3.17 16.70
CA LEU A 144 25.20 2.10 15.81
C LEU A 144 24.09 1.18 15.27
N GLN A 145 22.85 1.28 15.75
CA GLN A 145 21.72 0.53 15.21
C GLN A 145 20.98 1.24 14.06
N LYS A 146 21.25 2.53 13.81
CA LYS A 146 20.69 3.28 12.67
C LYS A 146 21.41 3.03 11.35
N LEU A 147 22.57 2.35 11.37
CA LEU A 147 23.25 1.84 10.18
C LEU A 147 22.73 0.46 9.75
N ASN A 148 21.42 0.23 9.93
CA ASN A 148 20.78 -0.99 9.46
C ASN A 148 20.60 -0.93 7.94
N ILE A 149 21.73 -1.05 7.23
CA ILE A 149 21.83 -1.51 5.85
C ILE A 149 21.40 -2.99 5.90
N HIS A 150 20.10 -3.23 6.10
CA HIS A 150 19.57 -4.54 6.43
C HIS A 150 19.53 -5.42 5.17
N ALA A 151 20.16 -6.61 5.27
CA ALA A 151 19.98 -7.85 4.51
C ALA A 151 20.07 -7.87 2.97
N LEU A 152 19.89 -6.75 2.27
CA LEU A 152 20.06 -6.65 0.81
C LEU A 152 21.54 -6.63 0.41
N PHE A 153 22.42 -6.16 1.29
CA PHE A 153 23.86 -6.13 1.05
C PHE A 153 24.48 -7.53 1.06
N GLU A 154 23.94 -8.48 1.85
CA GLU A 154 24.33 -9.90 1.79
C GLU A 154 23.71 -10.63 0.58
N ARG A 155 22.44 -10.37 0.26
CA ARG A 155 21.73 -11.10 -0.81
C ARG A 155 22.21 -10.76 -2.23
N VAL A 156 22.65 -9.53 -2.48
CA VAL A 156 23.21 -9.14 -3.79
C VAL A 156 24.62 -9.73 -4.00
N PHE A 157 25.33 -10.11 -2.93
CA PHE A 157 26.70 -10.61 -3.01
C PHE A 157 26.83 -12.13 -3.07
N LEU A 158 25.82 -12.92 -2.68
CA LEU A 158 25.95 -14.40 -2.56
C LEU A 158 25.20 -15.23 -3.62
N ASN A 159 24.40 -14.65 -4.51
CA ASN A 159 23.67 -15.41 -5.54
C ASN A 159 24.16 -15.12 -6.96
N PHE A 160 25.45 -15.41 -7.21
CA PHE A 160 25.95 -15.66 -8.57
C PHE A 160 26.45 -17.11 -8.66
N PRO A 161 25.98 -17.91 -9.63
CA PRO A 161 26.48 -19.28 -9.80
C PRO A 161 27.94 -19.23 -10.26
N GLY A 162 28.85 -19.85 -9.51
CA GLY A 162 30.22 -20.13 -9.98
C GLY A 162 31.37 -20.04 -8.99
N TYR A 163 31.19 -19.59 -7.75
CA TYR A 163 32.33 -19.40 -6.84
C TYR A 163 32.02 -19.79 -5.39
N SER A 164 32.89 -20.60 -4.78
CA SER A 164 32.89 -21.01 -3.38
C SER A 164 34.14 -20.45 -2.71
N LEU A 165 34.00 -19.87 -1.51
CA LEU A 165 35.14 -19.47 -0.68
C LEU A 165 35.07 -20.21 0.66
N THR A 166 36.04 -21.07 0.93
CA THR A 166 36.21 -21.78 2.20
C THR A 166 37.15 -20.97 3.11
N VAL A 167 36.72 -20.68 4.34
CA VAL A 167 37.53 -19.95 5.33
C VAL A 167 38.24 -20.93 6.26
N LEU A 168 39.57 -20.87 6.36
CA LEU A 168 40.35 -21.58 7.39
C LEU A 168 40.68 -20.64 8.56
N LYS A 169 40.46 -21.16 9.78
CA LYS A 169 40.55 -20.47 11.08
C LYS A 169 41.96 -19.93 11.40
N SER A 170 41.95 -18.76 12.06
CA SER A 170 43.09 -18.12 12.74
C SER A 170 43.61 -18.92 13.94
N LYS A 171 44.93 -18.94 14.14
CA LYS A 171 45.55 -19.29 15.43
C LYS A 171 46.50 -18.17 15.88
N GLN A 172 46.31 -17.72 17.12
CA GLN A 172 47.03 -16.65 17.81
C GLN A 172 48.50 -17.02 18.08
N MET A 173 49.38 -16.01 18.16
CA MET A 173 50.51 -15.98 19.09
C MET A 173 50.81 -14.55 19.56
N LEU A 174 50.98 -14.43 20.88
CA LEU A 174 51.53 -13.28 21.59
C LEU A 174 53.07 -13.28 21.55
N GLN A 175 53.63 -12.08 21.71
CA GLN A 175 55.00 -11.71 22.12
C GLN A 175 56.04 -11.36 21.05
N SER A 176 56.67 -10.20 21.34
CA SER A 176 57.83 -9.53 20.71
C SER A 176 57.59 -8.90 19.33
N GLY A 177 57.95 -7.62 19.26
CA GLY A 177 57.57 -6.68 18.21
C GLY A 177 58.12 -7.00 16.82
N SER A 178 57.43 -6.44 15.83
CA SER A 178 57.46 -6.75 14.39
C SER A 178 56.42 -7.80 13.98
N THR A 179 55.36 -7.33 13.32
CA THR A 179 54.36 -8.17 12.65
C THR A 179 54.34 -7.81 11.17
N ASP A 180 55.28 -8.37 10.41
CA ASP A 180 55.03 -8.72 9.02
C ASP A 180 54.46 -10.13 9.02
N SER A 181 53.17 -10.25 8.69
CA SER A 181 52.55 -11.50 8.28
C SER A 181 52.19 -11.35 6.80
N ALA A 182 53.02 -11.92 5.92
CA ALA A 182 52.71 -12.05 4.51
C ALA A 182 51.56 -13.06 4.33
N ILE A 183 50.53 -12.68 3.57
CA ILE A 183 49.71 -13.63 2.81
C ILE A 183 50.10 -13.40 1.36
N GLU A 184 50.80 -14.36 0.79
CA GLU A 184 51.17 -14.35 -0.62
C GLU A 184 49.95 -14.82 -1.44
N LEU A 185 49.38 -13.91 -2.23
CA LEU A 185 48.51 -14.25 -3.35
C LEU A 185 49.14 -13.63 -4.60
N SER A 186 49.82 -14.47 -5.37
CA SER A 186 50.43 -14.08 -6.64
C SER A 186 49.34 -13.83 -7.68
N PHE A 187 49.37 -12.66 -8.34
CA PHE A 187 48.81 -12.49 -9.68
C PHE A 187 49.76 -11.62 -10.51
N GLN A 188 50.21 -12.18 -11.64
CA GLN A 188 51.11 -11.55 -12.60
C GLN A 188 50.43 -10.35 -13.29
N GLU A 189 51.12 -9.22 -13.27
CA GLU A 189 50.78 -8.00 -14.00
C GLU A 189 51.43 -8.07 -15.39
N THR A 190 50.64 -8.15 -16.45
CA THR A 190 51.11 -7.76 -17.79
C THR A 190 50.79 -6.30 -18.01
N GLN A 191 51.77 -5.43 -17.75
CA GLN A 191 51.73 -4.06 -18.23
C GLN A 191 52.01 -4.03 -19.73
N SER A 192 51.11 -3.43 -20.49
CA SER A 192 51.52 -2.56 -21.59
C SER A 192 50.45 -1.51 -21.88
N GLY A 193 50.90 -0.26 -22.00
CA GLY A 193 50.37 0.66 -22.99
C GLY A 193 49.06 1.39 -22.65
N PHE A 194 49.21 2.57 -22.03
CA PHE A 194 48.44 3.76 -22.38
C PHE A 194 46.90 3.65 -22.30
N THR A 195 46.32 3.77 -21.10
CA THR A 195 44.90 4.14 -21.00
C THR A 195 44.74 5.64 -21.25
N ARG A 196 44.44 5.99 -22.50
CA ARG A 196 43.82 7.28 -22.82
C ARG A 196 42.56 7.40 -21.95
N LYS A 197 42.59 8.21 -20.89
CA LYS A 197 41.39 8.59 -20.13
C LYS A 197 40.49 9.36 -21.09
N ARG A 198 39.63 8.63 -21.80
CA ARG A 198 38.45 9.19 -22.44
C ARG A 198 37.43 9.35 -21.32
N THR A 199 37.58 10.40 -20.51
CA THR A 199 36.41 11.03 -19.89
C THR A 199 35.62 11.58 -21.06
N THR A 200 34.77 10.74 -21.66
CA THR A 200 33.62 11.27 -22.39
C THR A 200 32.80 12.01 -21.36
N ARG A 201 33.08 13.31 -21.18
CA ARG A 201 32.13 14.23 -20.60
C ARG A 201 30.86 14.03 -21.42
N MET A 202 29.86 13.36 -20.85
CA MET A 202 28.54 13.34 -21.43
C MET A 202 28.13 14.82 -21.46
N PRO A 203 27.98 15.44 -22.63
CA PRO A 203 27.50 16.81 -22.66
C PRO A 203 26.15 16.84 -21.93
N PRO A 204 25.86 17.88 -21.13
CA PRO A 204 24.54 18.01 -20.53
C PRO A 204 23.51 17.87 -21.67
N PRO A 205 22.49 17.03 -21.51
CA PRO A 205 21.55 16.77 -22.58
C PRO A 205 20.94 18.08 -23.06
N SER A 206 20.89 18.28 -24.38
CA SER A 206 20.28 19.48 -24.93
C SER A 206 18.81 19.58 -24.48
N VAL A 207 18.31 20.80 -24.28
CA VAL A 207 16.92 21.06 -23.83
C VAL A 207 15.90 20.34 -24.71
N ASP A 208 16.14 20.28 -26.02
CA ASP A 208 15.29 19.57 -26.98
C ASP A 208 15.30 18.04 -26.80
N GLN A 209 16.43 17.47 -26.39
CA GLN A 209 16.54 16.04 -26.11
C GLN A 209 15.90 15.69 -24.77
N LEU A 210 16.01 16.56 -23.77
CA LEU A 210 15.29 16.42 -22.49
C LEU A 210 13.78 16.43 -22.71
N ALA A 211 13.28 17.36 -23.53
CA ALA A 211 11.87 17.42 -23.91
C ALA A 211 11.39 16.18 -24.68
N ARG A 212 12.28 15.44 -25.35
CA ARG A 212 11.94 14.18 -26.05
C ARG A 212 11.87 12.99 -25.10
N CYS A 213 12.85 12.85 -24.20
CA CYS A 213 12.82 11.81 -23.17
C CYS A 213 11.58 11.96 -22.28
N GLN A 214 11.27 13.20 -21.87
CA GLN A 214 10.11 13.47 -21.02
C GLN A 214 8.80 13.12 -21.73
N ARG A 215 8.66 13.50 -23.01
CA ARG A 215 7.47 13.14 -23.79
C ARG A 215 7.31 11.64 -23.93
N ALA A 216 8.39 10.92 -24.25
CA ALA A 216 8.34 9.47 -24.38
C ALA A 216 7.99 8.77 -23.05
N LEU A 217 8.52 9.26 -21.92
CA LEU A 217 8.18 8.73 -20.60
C LEU A 217 6.72 9.04 -20.22
N ASN A 218 6.25 10.26 -20.49
CA ASN A 218 4.87 10.66 -20.24
C ASN A 218 3.88 9.86 -21.09
N GLU A 219 4.17 9.67 -22.38
CA GLU A 219 3.37 8.83 -23.28
C GLU A 219 3.31 7.40 -22.76
N TYR A 220 4.44 6.83 -22.30
CA TYR A 220 4.48 5.50 -21.69
C TYR A 220 3.67 5.43 -20.39
N LEU A 221 3.80 6.40 -19.48
CA LEU A 221 3.03 6.43 -18.23
C LEU A 221 1.53 6.58 -18.50
N GLU A 222 1.15 7.42 -19.47
CA GLU A 222 -0.24 7.61 -19.86
C GLU A 222 -0.84 6.36 -20.51
N GLU A 223 -0.07 5.66 -21.34
CA GLU A 223 -0.45 4.35 -21.87
C GLU A 223 -0.74 3.37 -20.71
N LYS A 224 0.14 3.30 -19.70
CA LYS A 224 -0.09 2.43 -18.53
C LYS A 224 -1.29 2.87 -17.68
N ARG A 225 -1.52 4.17 -17.53
CA ARG A 225 -2.72 4.72 -16.86
C ARG A 225 -4.01 4.36 -17.59
N SER A 226 -4.00 4.39 -18.92
CA SER A 226 -5.16 4.02 -19.72
C SER A 226 -5.54 2.53 -19.56
N VAL A 227 -4.56 1.65 -19.40
CA VAL A 227 -4.79 0.21 -19.17
C VAL A 227 -5.31 -0.07 -17.76
N PHE A 228 -4.77 0.63 -16.75
CA PHE A 228 -5.23 0.51 -15.37
C PHE A 228 -5.54 1.89 -14.76
N PRO A 229 -6.80 2.36 -14.85
CA PRO A 229 -7.19 3.72 -14.46
C PRO A 229 -6.90 4.12 -13.01
N ARG A 230 -6.67 3.18 -12.09
CA ARG A 230 -6.31 3.55 -10.71
C ARG A 230 -4.93 4.22 -10.62
N PHE A 231 -4.09 4.09 -11.64
CA PHE A 231 -2.82 4.81 -11.71
C PHE A 231 -2.95 6.33 -11.89
N TYR A 232 -4.12 6.86 -12.22
CA TYR A 232 -4.36 8.31 -12.18
C TYR A 232 -4.27 8.89 -10.76
N PHE A 233 -4.46 8.08 -9.72
CA PHE A 233 -4.37 8.50 -8.33
C PHE A 233 -2.96 8.35 -7.73
N LEU A 234 -2.00 7.88 -8.52
CA LEU A 234 -0.60 7.78 -8.12
C LEU A 234 0.22 8.89 -8.79
N GLY A 235 1.13 9.47 -8.00
CA GLY A 235 2.19 10.32 -8.55
C GLY A 235 3.15 9.52 -9.41
N ASP A 236 3.80 10.18 -10.36
CA ASP A 236 4.67 9.51 -11.33
C ASP A 236 5.83 8.74 -10.66
N ASP A 237 6.38 9.26 -9.56
CA ASP A 237 7.44 8.61 -8.79
C ASP A 237 7.00 7.24 -8.23
N ASP A 238 5.80 7.19 -7.63
CA ASP A 238 5.20 5.94 -7.12
C ASP A 238 4.89 4.98 -8.27
N LEU A 239 4.38 5.51 -9.39
CA LEU A 239 4.02 4.71 -10.55
C LEU A 239 5.26 4.05 -11.19
N LEU A 240 6.35 4.80 -11.33
CA LEU A 240 7.63 4.29 -11.83
C LEU A 240 8.23 3.23 -10.92
N GLU A 241 8.11 3.39 -9.61
CA GLU A 241 8.56 2.39 -8.63
C GLU A 241 7.79 1.07 -8.77
N ILE A 242 6.47 1.13 -8.92
CA ILE A 242 5.61 -0.05 -9.14
C ILE A 242 5.92 -0.71 -10.50
N LEU A 243 6.10 0.06 -11.56
CA LEU A 243 6.39 -0.45 -12.90
C LEU A 243 7.80 -1.08 -13.00
N GLY A 244 8.79 -0.45 -12.36
CA GLY A 244 10.17 -0.94 -12.34
C GLY A 244 10.34 -2.20 -11.48
N GLN A 245 9.63 -2.28 -10.36
CA GLN A 245 9.75 -3.39 -9.40
C GLN A 245 8.50 -4.28 -9.33
N ALA A 246 7.80 -4.46 -10.45
CA ALA A 246 6.55 -5.24 -10.55
C ALA A 246 6.62 -6.66 -9.96
N THR A 247 7.80 -7.29 -9.97
CA THR A 247 8.03 -8.65 -9.47
C THR A 247 8.41 -8.69 -7.98
N ASN A 248 8.74 -7.55 -7.36
CA ASN A 248 9.12 -7.46 -5.96
C ASN A 248 7.87 -7.22 -5.08
N PRO A 249 7.39 -8.23 -4.34
CA PRO A 249 6.13 -8.11 -3.62
C PRO A 249 6.18 -7.05 -2.51
N SER A 250 7.34 -6.89 -1.87
CA SER A 250 7.51 -5.94 -0.77
C SER A 250 7.34 -4.49 -1.21
N VAL A 251 7.79 -4.16 -2.43
CA VAL A 251 7.63 -2.82 -3.00
C VAL A 251 6.20 -2.61 -3.49
N VAL A 252 5.63 -3.57 -4.22
CA VAL A 252 4.24 -3.40 -4.66
C VAL A 252 3.29 -3.24 -3.47
N GLN A 253 3.52 -3.97 -2.38
CA GLN A 253 2.73 -3.88 -1.16
C GLN A 253 2.73 -2.48 -0.52
N THR A 254 3.83 -1.71 -0.60
CA THR A 254 3.85 -0.34 -0.04
C THR A 254 2.95 0.64 -0.80
N HIS A 255 2.66 0.37 -2.08
CA HIS A 255 1.79 1.21 -2.89
C HIS A 255 0.37 0.66 -3.05
N LEU A 256 0.13 -0.64 -2.78
CA LEU A 256 -1.22 -1.23 -2.88
C LEU A 256 -2.25 -0.49 -2.03
N ARG A 257 -1.87 -0.02 -0.83
CA ARG A 257 -2.74 0.77 0.05
C ARG A 257 -3.20 2.09 -0.57
N LYS A 258 -2.41 2.67 -1.49
CA LYS A 258 -2.79 3.89 -2.23
C LYS A 258 -3.76 3.57 -3.38
N LEU A 259 -3.68 2.36 -3.95
CA LEU A 259 -4.51 1.92 -5.08
C LEU A 259 -5.86 1.34 -4.65
N PHE A 260 -5.88 0.61 -3.54
CA PHE A 260 -7.05 -0.08 -3.00
C PHE A 260 -7.27 0.35 -1.56
N GLN A 261 -8.39 1.00 -1.30
CA GLN A 261 -8.66 1.57 0.03
C GLN A 261 -8.80 0.49 1.13
N GLY A 262 -9.43 -0.65 0.83
CA GLY A 262 -9.65 -1.72 1.80
C GLY A 262 -8.51 -2.73 1.94
N ILE A 263 -7.52 -2.74 1.03
CA ILE A 263 -6.39 -3.67 1.06
C ILE A 263 -5.21 -3.02 1.79
N HIS A 264 -4.90 -3.49 2.99
CA HIS A 264 -3.73 -3.06 3.75
C HIS A 264 -2.47 -3.83 3.31
N HIS A 265 -2.60 -5.14 3.13
CA HIS A 265 -1.54 -5.99 2.60
C HIS A 265 -2.12 -7.21 1.88
N VAL A 266 -1.26 -7.98 1.22
CA VAL A 266 -1.64 -9.19 0.49
C VAL A 266 -0.73 -10.34 0.89
N LEU A 267 -1.25 -11.56 0.88
CA LEU A 267 -0.50 -12.77 1.18
C LEU A 267 -0.04 -13.44 -0.11
N PHE A 268 1.25 -13.74 -0.17
CA PHE A 268 1.86 -14.46 -1.28
C PHE A 268 2.14 -15.91 -0.86
N GLU A 269 1.70 -16.84 -1.68
CA GLU A 269 2.06 -18.25 -1.58
C GLU A 269 3.30 -18.51 -2.44
N VAL A 270 4.22 -19.29 -1.87
CA VAL A 270 5.39 -19.82 -2.55
C VAL A 270 5.06 -21.25 -2.94
N ASP A 271 5.01 -21.57 -4.23
CA ASP A 271 4.92 -22.97 -4.67
C ASP A 271 6.20 -23.70 -4.22
N GLY A 272 6.03 -24.68 -3.32
CA GLY A 272 7.12 -25.33 -2.59
C GLY A 272 7.92 -26.39 -3.33
N ASP A 273 7.69 -26.65 -4.63
CA ASP A 273 8.05 -27.97 -5.19
C ASP A 273 8.91 -28.03 -6.46
N ASN A 274 9.58 -26.96 -6.90
CA ASN A 274 10.57 -27.07 -7.98
C ASN A 274 12.01 -26.82 -7.50
N ARG A 275 12.61 -27.85 -6.89
CA ARG A 275 14.07 -27.95 -6.65
C ARG A 275 14.90 -28.06 -7.93
N SER A 276 14.33 -27.89 -9.12
CA SER A 276 15.02 -28.17 -10.40
C SER A 276 15.06 -27.02 -11.41
N ASN A 277 14.53 -25.83 -11.13
CA ASN A 277 14.88 -24.62 -11.90
C ASN A 277 14.54 -23.35 -11.10
N GLY A 278 15.56 -22.53 -10.79
CA GLY A 278 15.57 -21.48 -9.78
C GLY A 278 14.70 -20.22 -10.00
N ALA A 279 13.47 -20.34 -10.51
CA ALA A 279 12.52 -19.24 -10.59
C ALA A 279 11.31 -19.52 -9.67
N GLN A 280 11.39 -19.02 -8.43
CA GLN A 280 10.31 -19.11 -7.44
C GLN A 280 9.12 -18.25 -7.90
N VAL A 281 8.07 -18.89 -8.42
CA VAL A 281 6.84 -18.20 -8.83
C VAL A 281 6.01 -17.89 -7.57
N LYS A 282 5.87 -16.60 -7.26
CA LYS A 282 5.00 -16.12 -6.17
C LYS A 282 3.59 -15.93 -6.70
N LYS A 283 2.60 -16.49 -6.03
CA LYS A 283 1.17 -16.31 -6.35
C LYS A 283 0.50 -15.52 -5.24
N LEU A 284 -0.29 -14.51 -5.59
CA LEU A 284 -1.10 -13.75 -4.63
C LEU A 284 -2.34 -14.57 -4.29
N LYS A 285 -2.47 -14.94 -3.01
CA LYS A 285 -3.52 -15.86 -2.50
C LYS A 285 -4.65 -15.13 -1.79
N ALA A 286 -4.34 -14.10 -1.02
CA ALA A 286 -5.34 -13.42 -0.19
C ALA A 286 -5.06 -11.92 -0.07
N MET A 287 -6.12 -11.16 0.19
CA MET A 287 -6.08 -9.75 0.57
C MET A 287 -6.41 -9.59 2.04
N CYS A 288 -5.76 -8.64 2.71
CA CYS A 288 -5.88 -8.43 4.14
C CYS A 288 -6.26 -6.98 4.46
N SER A 289 -7.19 -6.80 5.39
CA SER A 289 -7.58 -5.48 5.90
C SER A 289 -6.58 -4.94 6.94
N LEU A 290 -6.79 -3.69 7.36
CA LEU A 290 -6.04 -3.06 8.44
C LEU A 290 -6.26 -3.78 9.79
N ASP A 291 -7.48 -4.27 10.03
CA ASP A 291 -7.85 -4.95 11.28
C ASP A 291 -7.42 -6.42 11.31
N GLY A 292 -6.75 -6.91 10.27
CA GLY A 292 -6.25 -8.28 10.16
C GLY A 292 -7.26 -9.27 9.60
N GLU A 293 -8.38 -8.81 9.03
CA GLU A 293 -9.30 -9.69 8.28
C GLU A 293 -8.62 -10.19 7.01
N VAL A 294 -8.64 -11.50 6.79
CA VAL A 294 -8.04 -12.14 5.62
C VAL A 294 -9.14 -12.67 4.70
N VAL A 295 -9.11 -12.28 3.43
CA VAL A 295 -10.03 -12.77 2.41
C VAL A 295 -9.24 -13.49 1.31
N CYS A 296 -9.43 -14.81 1.24
CA CYS A 296 -8.80 -15.64 0.22
C CYS A 296 -9.45 -15.42 -1.14
N LEU A 297 -8.63 -15.17 -2.16
CA LEU A 297 -9.10 -15.12 -3.54
C LEU A 297 -9.44 -16.54 -4.00
N GLN A 298 -10.52 -16.68 -4.77
CA GLN A 298 -10.88 -17.97 -5.36
C GLN A 298 -9.80 -18.53 -6.28
N ARG A 299 -9.18 -17.63 -7.05
CA ARG A 299 -8.14 -17.96 -8.02
C ARG A 299 -6.87 -17.20 -7.65
N PRO A 300 -5.80 -17.92 -7.24
CA PRO A 300 -4.52 -17.29 -7.01
C PRO A 300 -4.01 -16.55 -8.25
N ILE A 301 -3.44 -15.36 -8.06
CA ILE A 301 -2.99 -14.52 -9.17
C ILE A 301 -1.47 -14.64 -9.30
N GLN A 302 -1.00 -15.06 -10.47
CA GLN A 302 0.42 -15.11 -10.77
C GLN A 302 0.97 -13.70 -11.02
N LEU A 303 2.09 -13.37 -10.37
CA LEU A 303 2.79 -12.12 -10.60
C LEU A 303 3.47 -12.17 -11.96
N THR A 304 3.19 -11.17 -12.79
CA THR A 304 3.78 -11.01 -14.13
C THR A 304 4.57 -9.71 -14.19
N PRO A 305 5.50 -9.58 -15.15
CA PRO A 305 6.21 -8.33 -15.39
C PRO A 305 5.27 -7.15 -15.69
N GLU A 306 4.15 -7.38 -16.39
CA GLU A 306 3.13 -6.36 -16.65
C GLU A 306 2.24 -6.15 -15.41
N VAL A 307 2.58 -5.13 -14.63
CA VAL A 307 1.92 -4.86 -13.34
C VAL A 307 0.45 -4.48 -13.49
N GLU A 308 0.12 -3.73 -14.54
CA GLU A 308 -1.22 -3.31 -14.89
C GLU A 308 -2.15 -4.50 -15.15
N LEU A 309 -1.64 -5.60 -15.72
CA LEU A 309 -2.45 -6.76 -16.06
C LEU A 309 -2.81 -7.56 -14.81
N TRP A 310 -1.85 -7.84 -13.94
CA TRP A 310 -2.14 -8.62 -12.74
C TRP A 310 -2.85 -7.79 -11.66
N LEU A 311 -2.63 -6.46 -11.58
CA LEU A 311 -3.46 -5.57 -10.74
C LEU A 311 -4.90 -5.46 -11.28
N GLY A 312 -5.08 -5.45 -12.60
CA GLY A 312 -6.40 -5.57 -13.21
C GLY A 312 -7.08 -6.89 -12.84
N ARG A 313 -6.35 -8.01 -12.90
CA ARG A 313 -6.86 -9.32 -12.42
C ARG A 313 -7.17 -9.32 -10.93
N LEU A 314 -6.40 -8.60 -10.10
CA LEU A 314 -6.68 -8.45 -8.67
C LEU A 314 -8.01 -7.72 -8.47
N ALA A 315 -8.25 -6.61 -9.17
CA ALA A 315 -9.51 -5.88 -9.08
C ALA A 315 -10.71 -6.75 -9.50
N THR A 316 -10.63 -7.45 -10.63
CA THR A 316 -11.71 -8.35 -11.08
C THR A 316 -11.87 -9.59 -10.20
N GLY A 317 -10.75 -10.15 -9.72
CA GLY A 317 -10.72 -11.35 -8.89
C GLY A 317 -11.28 -11.09 -7.49
N MET A 318 -11.02 -9.89 -6.95
CA MET A 318 -11.64 -9.40 -5.71
C MET A 318 -13.16 -9.32 -5.86
N GLN A 319 -13.66 -8.67 -6.91
CA GLN A 319 -15.11 -8.55 -7.16
C GLN A 319 -15.78 -9.93 -7.31
N ALA A 320 -15.18 -10.82 -8.10
CA ALA A 320 -15.70 -12.17 -8.31
C ALA A 320 -15.72 -12.99 -7.00
N THR A 321 -14.65 -12.90 -6.21
CA THR A 321 -14.54 -13.58 -4.91
C THR A 321 -15.63 -13.09 -3.95
N LEU A 322 -15.81 -11.77 -3.82
CA LEU A 322 -16.82 -11.20 -2.93
C LEU A 322 -18.25 -11.53 -3.38
N ASN A 323 -18.52 -11.53 -4.68
CA ASN A 323 -19.83 -11.89 -5.23
C ASN A 323 -20.23 -13.35 -4.91
N GLU A 324 -19.28 -14.28 -5.05
CA GLU A 324 -19.52 -15.68 -4.69
C GLU A 324 -19.66 -15.87 -3.19
N LEU A 325 -18.81 -15.23 -2.38
CA LEU A 325 -18.93 -15.30 -0.91
C LEU A 325 -20.30 -14.79 -0.46
N LEU A 326 -20.85 -13.76 -1.13
CA LEU A 326 -22.21 -13.31 -0.90
C LEU A 326 -23.24 -14.37 -1.28
N ALA A 327 -23.10 -15.02 -2.44
CA ALA A 327 -24.00 -16.09 -2.87
C ALA A 327 -24.03 -17.24 -1.84
N GLN A 328 -22.85 -17.70 -1.42
CA GLN A 328 -22.70 -18.74 -0.40
C GLN A 328 -23.30 -18.32 0.95
N CYS A 329 -23.10 -17.07 1.35
CA CYS A 329 -23.67 -16.51 2.58
C CYS A 329 -25.21 -16.46 2.54
N LEU A 330 -25.79 -16.02 1.43
CA LEU A 330 -27.24 -15.98 1.22
C LEU A 330 -27.86 -17.39 1.18
N ASP A 331 -27.20 -18.34 0.51
CA ASP A 331 -27.68 -19.73 0.42
C ASP A 331 -27.63 -20.44 1.78
N ALA A 332 -26.54 -20.27 2.53
CA ALA A 332 -26.40 -20.80 3.89
C ALA A 332 -27.45 -20.24 4.87
N GLY A 333 -27.96 -19.04 4.62
CA GLY A 333 -29.07 -18.43 5.37
C GLY A 333 -30.45 -19.04 5.05
N SER A 334 -30.63 -19.70 3.90
CA SER A 334 -31.95 -20.04 3.36
C SER A 334 -32.50 -21.42 3.75
N ILE A 335 -31.64 -22.42 3.99
CA ILE A 335 -32.05 -23.84 4.10
C ILE A 335 -32.16 -24.34 5.55
N GLU A 336 -31.22 -24.02 6.45
CA GLU A 336 -31.20 -24.60 7.82
C GLU A 336 -31.26 -23.56 8.97
N ASN A 337 -30.92 -22.29 8.71
CA ASN A 337 -30.69 -21.29 9.77
C ASN A 337 -31.87 -20.37 10.12
N ARG A 338 -33.05 -20.52 9.49
CA ARG A 338 -34.29 -19.81 9.92
C ARG A 338 -34.65 -20.05 11.39
N ARG A 339 -34.13 -21.12 12.02
CA ARG A 339 -34.33 -21.43 13.44
C ARG A 339 -33.19 -21.00 14.37
N LYS A 340 -32.02 -20.63 13.85
CA LYS A 340 -30.81 -20.39 14.66
C LYS A 340 -30.36 -18.93 14.76
N HIS A 341 -31.00 -17.99 14.07
CA HIS A 341 -30.84 -16.53 14.25
C HIS A 341 -29.40 -15.97 14.26
N SER A 342 -28.38 -16.70 13.79
CA SER A 342 -27.06 -16.11 13.59
C SER A 342 -26.32 -16.74 12.42
N LEU A 343 -25.96 -15.89 11.45
CA LEU A 343 -24.81 -16.15 10.59
C LEU A 343 -23.57 -16.19 11.51
N ASP A 344 -22.71 -17.20 11.35
CA ASP A 344 -21.45 -17.26 12.08
C ASP A 344 -20.56 -16.09 11.64
N PRO A 345 -20.22 -15.14 12.54
CA PRO A 345 -19.38 -13.99 12.21
C PRO A 345 -17.97 -14.37 11.71
N ASN A 346 -17.51 -15.59 12.01
CA ASN A 346 -16.20 -16.08 11.58
C ASN A 346 -16.20 -16.68 10.17
N ALA A 347 -17.37 -17.08 9.65
CA ALA A 347 -17.46 -17.77 8.36
C ALA A 347 -17.24 -16.86 7.16
N TYR A 348 -17.65 -15.59 7.24
CA TYR A 348 -17.60 -14.65 6.12
C TYR A 348 -16.93 -13.31 6.49
N PRO A 349 -16.38 -12.56 5.51
CA PRO A 349 -15.87 -11.22 5.74
C PRO A 349 -16.97 -10.26 6.23
N GLY A 350 -16.61 -9.26 7.04
CA GLY A 350 -17.56 -8.32 7.64
C GLY A 350 -18.42 -7.58 6.62
N GLN A 351 -17.81 -7.19 5.50
CA GLN A 351 -18.52 -6.56 4.38
C GLN A 351 -19.62 -7.47 3.79
N ILE A 352 -19.37 -8.78 3.67
CA ILE A 352 -20.33 -9.73 3.11
C ILE A 352 -21.46 -10.00 4.09
N LEU A 353 -21.15 -10.17 5.39
CA LEU A 353 -22.15 -10.37 6.43
C LEU A 353 -23.16 -9.23 6.47
N THR A 354 -22.67 -7.98 6.47
CA THR A 354 -23.54 -6.79 6.50
C THR A 354 -24.40 -6.65 5.25
N LEU A 355 -23.83 -6.94 4.07
CA LEU A 355 -24.56 -6.90 2.81
C LEU A 355 -25.64 -8.00 2.75
N ALA A 356 -25.32 -9.21 3.17
CA ALA A 356 -26.27 -10.32 3.23
C ALA A 356 -27.43 -10.00 4.19
N GLU A 357 -27.12 -9.44 5.36
CA GLU A 357 -28.12 -9.03 6.35
C GLU A 357 -29.03 -7.93 5.80
N ALA A 358 -28.48 -6.93 5.12
CA ALA A 358 -29.27 -5.85 4.51
C ALA A 358 -30.21 -6.35 3.38
N ILE A 359 -29.76 -7.32 2.58
CA ILE A 359 -30.57 -7.96 1.55
C ILE A 359 -31.70 -8.79 2.19
N ASN A 360 -31.37 -9.61 3.19
CA ASN A 360 -32.35 -10.42 3.90
C ASN A 360 -33.37 -9.55 4.65
N PHE A 361 -32.93 -8.46 5.28
CA PHE A 361 -33.81 -7.48 5.91
C PHE A 361 -34.80 -6.89 4.90
N SER A 362 -34.32 -6.44 3.73
CA SER A 362 -35.19 -5.89 2.68
C SER A 362 -36.25 -6.90 2.24
N ARG A 363 -35.86 -8.16 2.04
CA ARG A 363 -36.78 -9.26 1.71
C ARG A 363 -37.80 -9.51 2.82
N ASN A 364 -37.33 -9.61 4.07
CA ASN A 364 -38.17 -9.91 5.23
C ASN A 364 -39.19 -8.79 5.51
N VAL A 365 -38.82 -7.52 5.29
CA VAL A 365 -39.74 -6.39 5.42
C VAL A 365 -40.84 -6.46 4.36
N GLU A 366 -40.49 -6.72 3.10
CA GLU A 366 -41.48 -6.82 2.02
C GLU A 366 -42.43 -8.01 2.21
N GLU A 367 -41.92 -9.15 2.67
CA GLU A 367 -42.74 -10.29 3.08
C GLU A 367 -43.64 -9.94 4.27
N ALA A 368 -43.10 -9.27 5.29
CA ALA A 368 -43.85 -8.86 6.47
C ALA A 368 -44.93 -7.81 6.17
N LEU A 369 -44.70 -6.90 5.22
CA LEU A 369 -45.71 -5.97 4.72
C LEU A 369 -46.86 -6.72 4.04
N SER A 370 -46.55 -7.67 3.16
CA SER A 370 -47.56 -8.47 2.46
C SER A 370 -48.44 -9.31 3.38
N CYS A 371 -47.89 -9.76 4.51
CA CYS A 371 -48.57 -10.64 5.47
C CYS A 371 -49.03 -9.94 6.76
N GLY A 372 -48.80 -8.63 6.91
CA GLY A 372 -49.14 -7.88 8.12
C GLY A 372 -48.38 -8.30 9.40
N ARG A 373 -47.13 -8.76 9.28
CA ARG A 373 -46.33 -9.33 10.40
C ARG A 373 -45.11 -8.48 10.81
N LEU A 374 -45.15 -7.16 10.58
CA LEU A 374 -44.05 -6.25 10.95
C LEU A 374 -43.69 -6.32 12.44
N SER A 375 -44.67 -6.51 13.31
CA SER A 375 -44.45 -6.63 14.76
C SER A 375 -43.69 -7.90 15.16
N VAL A 376 -43.83 -8.99 14.40
CA VAL A 376 -43.08 -10.24 14.60
C VAL A 376 -41.64 -10.03 14.14
N LEU A 377 -41.45 -9.47 12.94
CA LEU A 377 -40.13 -9.13 12.41
C LEU A 377 -39.33 -8.25 13.39
N LYS A 378 -39.97 -7.24 13.99
CA LYS A 378 -39.34 -6.40 15.01
C LYS A 378 -38.86 -7.23 16.21
N LYS A 379 -39.69 -8.15 16.71
CA LYS A 379 -39.30 -9.01 17.85
C LYS A 379 -38.14 -9.93 17.51
N ASP A 380 -38.11 -10.48 16.29
CA ASP A 380 -37.03 -11.33 15.82
C ASP A 380 -35.71 -10.56 15.75
N LEU A 381 -35.74 -9.33 15.23
CA LEU A 381 -34.57 -8.43 15.21
C LEU A 381 -34.10 -8.04 16.61
N GLN A 382 -35.02 -7.82 17.56
CA GLN A 382 -34.67 -7.57 18.97
C GLN A 382 -34.02 -8.79 19.63
N ALA A 383 -34.48 -10.00 19.31
CA ALA A 383 -33.84 -11.24 19.79
C ALA A 383 -32.44 -11.42 19.20
N GLN A 384 -32.25 -11.10 17.91
CA GLN A 384 -30.94 -11.11 17.25
C GLN A 384 -29.98 -10.08 17.86
N LEU A 385 -30.46 -8.86 18.16
CA LEU A 385 -29.67 -7.85 18.86
C LEU A 385 -29.24 -8.32 20.25
N ALA A 386 -30.13 -8.97 20.99
CA ALA A 386 -29.80 -9.55 22.30
C ALA A 386 -28.73 -10.65 22.18
N ALA A 387 -28.77 -11.46 21.12
CA ALA A 387 -27.73 -12.45 20.85
C ALA A 387 -26.38 -11.80 20.56
N TYR A 388 -26.31 -10.76 19.71
CA TYR A 388 -25.05 -10.08 19.41
C TYR A 388 -24.46 -9.31 20.60
N THR A 389 -25.30 -8.74 21.45
CA THR A 389 -24.87 -7.98 22.64
C THR A 389 -24.52 -8.87 23.83
N SER A 390 -24.91 -10.15 23.82
CA SER A 390 -24.51 -11.13 24.85
C SER A 390 -23.00 -11.45 24.82
N VAL A 391 -22.33 -11.18 23.71
CA VAL A 391 -20.88 -11.35 23.55
C VAL A 391 -20.16 -10.12 24.12
N ASP A 392 -19.25 -10.33 25.07
CA ASP A 392 -18.46 -9.23 25.66
C ASP A 392 -17.41 -8.68 24.67
N LEU A 393 -17.77 -7.59 23.99
CA LEU A 393 -16.89 -6.88 23.07
C LEU A 393 -15.67 -6.27 23.75
N ASN A 394 -15.77 -5.89 25.03
CA ASN A 394 -14.66 -5.28 25.75
C ASN A 394 -13.62 -6.34 26.13
N ALA A 395 -14.06 -7.56 26.47
CA ALA A 395 -13.18 -8.71 26.66
C ALA A 395 -12.46 -9.12 25.36
N LEU A 396 -13.15 -9.10 24.22
CA LEU A 396 -12.53 -9.38 22.92
C LEU A 396 -11.48 -8.32 22.52
N ARG A 397 -11.75 -7.04 22.84
CA ARG A 397 -10.81 -5.94 22.54
C ARG A 397 -9.62 -5.90 23.51
N SER A 398 -9.81 -6.20 24.79
CA SER A 398 -8.75 -6.17 25.80
C SER A 398 -7.75 -7.32 25.62
N THR A 399 -8.24 -8.51 25.21
CA THR A 399 -7.38 -9.64 24.85
C THR A 399 -6.54 -9.37 23.60
N GLY A 400 -7.05 -8.59 22.64
CA GLY A 400 -6.32 -8.17 21.44
C GLY A 400 -5.37 -6.98 21.62
N ALA A 401 -5.54 -6.17 22.67
CA ALA A 401 -4.73 -4.96 22.92
C ALA A 401 -3.46 -5.21 23.76
N SER A 402 -3.27 -6.44 24.27
CA SER A 402 -2.11 -6.85 25.06
C SER A 402 -0.91 -7.12 24.15
N ALA A 403 -0.41 -6.08 23.49
CA ALA A 403 0.72 -6.15 22.56
C ALA A 403 2.05 -6.25 23.32
N ASP A 404 2.44 -7.47 23.68
CA ASP A 404 3.87 -7.80 23.75
C ASP A 404 4.22 -8.59 22.47
N ASN A 405 5.24 -8.13 21.76
CA ASN A 405 5.59 -8.59 20.40
C ASN A 405 6.35 -9.94 20.45
N SER A 406 5.75 -10.98 21.01
CA SER A 406 6.24 -12.35 20.83
C SER A 406 5.55 -13.02 19.63
N LEU A 407 6.35 -13.63 18.76
CA LEU A 407 5.93 -14.27 17.51
C LEU A 407 5.33 -15.67 17.78
N ASP A 408 4.40 -15.77 18.71
CA ASP A 408 3.79 -17.03 19.12
C ASP A 408 2.35 -17.18 18.58
N ASP A 409 1.87 -18.43 18.56
CA ASP A 409 0.53 -18.88 18.14
C ASP A 409 -0.64 -18.04 18.72
N ASN A 410 -0.40 -17.34 19.84
CA ASN A 410 -1.33 -16.39 20.46
C ASN A 410 -1.67 -15.17 19.58
N THR A 411 -0.81 -14.78 18.63
CA THR A 411 -1.02 -13.60 17.77
C THR A 411 -2.16 -13.79 16.76
N VAL A 412 -2.36 -15.02 16.26
CA VAL A 412 -3.47 -15.36 15.34
C VAL A 412 -4.81 -15.26 16.07
N THR A 413 -4.88 -15.78 17.29
CA THR A 413 -6.07 -15.76 18.14
C THR A 413 -6.43 -14.34 18.57
N GLN A 414 -5.44 -13.51 18.91
CA GLN A 414 -5.65 -12.09 19.23
C GLN A 414 -6.16 -11.30 18.03
N THR A 415 -5.60 -11.51 16.85
CA THR A 415 -6.04 -10.85 15.60
C THR A 415 -7.47 -11.29 15.25
N GLY A 416 -7.78 -12.58 15.39
CA GLY A 416 -9.14 -13.11 15.20
C GLY A 416 -10.17 -12.45 16.11
N ASN A 417 -9.84 -12.24 17.39
CA ASN A 417 -10.72 -11.56 18.34
C ASN A 417 -11.00 -10.10 17.99
N LEU A 418 -9.98 -9.35 17.51
CA LEU A 418 -10.16 -7.97 17.07
C LEU A 418 -11.06 -7.88 15.84
N VAL A 419 -10.85 -8.76 14.85
CA VAL A 419 -11.70 -8.87 13.66
C VAL A 419 -13.14 -9.20 14.05
N MET A 420 -13.33 -10.18 14.94
CA MET A 420 -14.66 -10.57 15.42
C MET A 420 -15.35 -9.41 16.13
N ALA A 421 -14.64 -8.68 17.01
CA ALA A 421 -15.19 -7.51 17.69
C ALA A 421 -15.59 -6.40 16.69
N ALA A 422 -14.80 -6.17 15.64
CA ALA A 422 -15.10 -5.19 14.59
C ALA A 422 -16.35 -5.57 13.78
N LYS A 423 -16.46 -6.85 13.39
CA LYS A 423 -17.63 -7.40 12.68
C LYS A 423 -18.91 -7.28 13.53
N LEU A 424 -18.87 -7.72 14.79
CA LEU A 424 -20.00 -7.64 15.71
C LEU A 424 -20.43 -6.20 15.98
N SER A 425 -19.48 -5.28 16.19
CA SER A 425 -19.79 -3.86 16.42
C SER A 425 -20.59 -3.26 15.26
N THR A 426 -20.24 -3.65 14.03
CA THR A 426 -20.90 -3.21 12.81
C THR A 426 -22.29 -3.84 12.67
N LEU A 427 -22.42 -5.16 12.88
CA LEU A 427 -23.71 -5.86 12.83
C LEU A 427 -24.71 -5.33 13.87
N ILE A 428 -24.24 -4.99 15.08
CA ILE A 428 -25.06 -4.39 16.14
C ILE A 428 -25.65 -3.05 15.68
N LEU A 429 -24.82 -2.16 15.11
CA LEU A 429 -25.28 -0.86 14.61
C LEU A 429 -26.30 -1.01 13.48
N ASP A 430 -26.04 -1.90 12.53
CA ASP A 430 -26.94 -2.18 11.41
C ASP A 430 -28.27 -2.77 11.94
N THR A 431 -28.23 -3.68 12.92
CA THR A 431 -29.44 -4.27 13.54
C THR A 431 -30.27 -3.23 14.31
N ILE A 432 -29.63 -2.33 15.05
CA ILE A 432 -30.33 -1.22 15.74
C ILE A 432 -31.07 -0.35 14.72
N HIS A 433 -30.41 0.00 13.62
CA HIS A 433 -31.03 0.76 12.54
C HIS A 433 -32.22 0.00 11.91
N MET A 434 -32.09 -1.31 11.68
CA MET A 434 -33.18 -2.14 11.15
C MET A 434 -34.40 -2.19 12.08
N ILE A 435 -34.20 -2.24 13.41
CA ILE A 435 -35.27 -2.16 14.41
C ILE A 435 -35.96 -0.80 14.33
N ASP A 436 -35.20 0.30 14.27
CA ASP A 436 -35.75 1.66 14.14
C ASP A 436 -36.57 1.82 12.86
N VAL A 437 -36.13 1.25 11.74
CA VAL A 437 -36.87 1.25 10.47
C VAL A 437 -38.17 0.45 10.62
N ALA A 438 -38.14 -0.74 11.22
CA ALA A 438 -39.34 -1.53 11.46
C ALA A 438 -40.35 -0.77 12.34
N ASP A 439 -39.88 -0.05 13.37
CA ASP A 439 -40.72 0.79 14.20
C ASP A 439 -41.37 1.95 13.44
N GLN A 440 -40.61 2.64 12.58
CA GLN A 440 -41.15 3.70 11.74
C GLN A 440 -42.23 3.19 10.78
N LEU A 441 -42.06 1.98 10.22
CA LEU A 441 -43.05 1.36 9.34
C LEU A 441 -44.35 1.01 10.10
N ILE A 442 -44.22 0.49 11.32
CA ILE A 442 -45.37 0.17 12.18
C ILE A 442 -46.12 1.46 12.56
N GLN A 443 -45.41 2.51 12.98
CA GLN A 443 -46.00 3.79 13.35
C GLN A 443 -46.70 4.47 12.16
N ALA A 444 -46.15 4.33 10.96
CA ALA A 444 -46.73 4.86 9.74
C ALA A 444 -47.93 4.04 9.22
N GLY A 445 -48.21 2.87 9.81
CA GLY A 445 -49.27 1.96 9.34
C GLY A 445 -49.02 1.44 7.93
N ALA A 446 -47.76 1.21 7.55
CA ALA A 446 -47.41 0.73 6.23
C ALA A 446 -47.98 -0.68 5.96
N ALA A 447 -48.65 -0.84 4.83
CA ALA A 447 -49.32 -2.07 4.38
C ALA A 447 -48.78 -2.57 3.03
N THR A 448 -48.19 -1.71 2.21
CA THR A 448 -47.70 -2.08 0.87
C THR A 448 -46.25 -1.70 0.65
N THR A 449 -45.58 -2.40 -0.26
CA THR A 449 -44.20 -2.07 -0.68
C THR A 449 -44.10 -0.73 -1.43
N ARG A 450 -45.24 -0.15 -1.81
CA ARG A 450 -45.31 1.17 -2.45
C ARG A 450 -45.43 2.31 -1.45
N ASP A 451 -45.60 2.01 -0.17
CA ASP A 451 -45.77 3.04 0.84
C ASP A 451 -44.49 3.85 1.00
N TRP A 452 -44.64 5.17 1.07
CA TRP A 452 -43.52 6.11 1.14
C TRP A 452 -42.57 5.81 2.30
N ALA A 453 -43.10 5.38 3.44
CA ALA A 453 -42.31 5.04 4.63
C ALA A 453 -41.29 3.93 4.36
N TRP A 454 -41.59 3.01 3.44
CA TRP A 454 -40.67 1.97 2.96
C TRP A 454 -39.81 2.47 1.80
N GLN A 455 -40.41 3.10 0.79
CA GLN A 455 -39.68 3.53 -0.40
C GLN A 455 -38.55 4.53 -0.11
N ARG A 456 -38.71 5.37 0.93
CA ARG A 456 -37.67 6.32 1.34
C ARG A 456 -36.43 5.65 1.94
N GLN A 457 -36.52 4.40 2.38
CA GLN A 457 -35.40 3.68 2.99
C GLN A 457 -34.41 3.21 1.92
N LEU A 458 -33.14 3.06 2.33
CA LEU A 458 -32.12 2.44 1.48
C LEU A 458 -32.33 0.92 1.49
N ARG A 459 -32.60 0.34 0.32
CA ARG A 459 -33.01 -1.06 0.16
C ARG A 459 -31.98 -1.81 -0.67
N PHE A 460 -31.77 -3.07 -0.32
CA PHE A 460 -30.78 -3.92 -0.96
C PHE A 460 -31.48 -5.13 -1.56
N TYR A 461 -31.30 -5.32 -2.86
CA TYR A 461 -31.89 -6.42 -3.60
C TYR A 461 -30.79 -7.28 -4.17
N GLY A 462 -30.86 -8.57 -3.89
CA GLY A 462 -29.91 -9.55 -4.37
C GLY A 462 -30.42 -10.96 -4.07
N GLY A 463 -29.87 -11.93 -4.78
CA GLY A 463 -30.24 -13.32 -4.61
C GLY A 463 -30.03 -14.13 -5.89
N PRO A 464 -29.97 -15.46 -5.77
CA PRO A 464 -29.76 -16.35 -6.90
C PRO A 464 -30.91 -16.19 -7.91
N SER A 465 -30.62 -15.58 -9.06
CA SER A 465 -31.50 -15.66 -10.22
C SER A 465 -31.41 -17.08 -10.77
N GLY A 466 -32.53 -17.79 -10.84
CA GLY A 466 -32.57 -19.25 -11.02
C GLY A 466 -31.63 -19.87 -12.08
N LYS A 467 -31.32 -21.17 -11.86
CA LYS A 467 -30.58 -22.13 -12.71
C LYS A 467 -29.20 -21.75 -13.25
N SER A 468 -28.74 -20.52 -13.12
CA SER A 468 -27.35 -20.12 -13.40
C SER A 468 -26.59 -19.96 -12.09
N SER A 469 -25.45 -20.63 -11.95
CA SER A 469 -24.59 -20.60 -10.76
C SER A 469 -23.87 -19.26 -10.54
N SER A 470 -24.28 -18.18 -11.21
CA SER A 470 -23.68 -16.85 -11.08
C SER A 470 -24.71 -15.87 -10.54
N LEU A 471 -24.46 -15.38 -9.33
CA LEU A 471 -25.28 -14.35 -8.69
C LEU A 471 -25.22 -13.06 -9.52
N SER A 472 -26.38 -12.56 -9.96
CA SER A 472 -26.46 -11.19 -10.48
C SER A 472 -26.00 -10.22 -9.41
N ALA A 473 -25.19 -9.23 -9.79
CA ALA A 473 -24.68 -8.23 -8.85
C ALA A 473 -25.85 -7.58 -8.09
N PRO A 474 -25.78 -7.47 -6.74
CA PRO A 474 -26.81 -6.84 -5.93
C PRO A 474 -27.07 -5.41 -6.38
N ARG A 475 -28.29 -4.95 -6.15
CA ARG A 475 -28.76 -3.61 -6.48
C ARG A 475 -29.11 -2.88 -5.20
N VAL A 476 -28.65 -1.64 -5.11
CA VAL A 476 -28.96 -0.71 -4.03
C VAL A 476 -30.00 0.27 -4.56
N CYS A 477 -31.14 0.33 -3.90
CA CYS A 477 -32.30 1.10 -4.34
C CYS A 477 -32.76 2.08 -3.27
N MET A 478 -33.11 3.30 -3.68
CA MET A 478 -33.70 4.30 -2.79
C MET A 478 -34.76 5.08 -3.58
N VAL A 479 -36.01 5.00 -3.13
CA VAL A 479 -37.20 5.41 -3.89
C VAL A 479 -37.24 4.71 -5.25
N ASP A 480 -36.94 5.42 -6.32
CA ASP A 480 -36.92 4.94 -7.69
C ASP A 480 -35.48 4.88 -8.24
N ALA A 481 -34.49 5.45 -7.55
CA ALA A 481 -33.09 5.36 -7.93
C ALA A 481 -32.54 3.96 -7.66
N GLU A 482 -31.77 3.43 -8.60
CA GLU A 482 -31.24 2.07 -8.55
C GLU A 482 -29.80 2.04 -9.04
N PHE A 483 -28.93 1.39 -8.28
CA PHE A 483 -27.50 1.33 -8.53
C PHE A 483 -26.99 -0.10 -8.36
N VAL A 484 -26.07 -0.52 -9.24
CA VAL A 484 -25.40 -1.81 -9.10
C VAL A 484 -24.29 -1.72 -8.05
N TYR A 485 -24.23 -2.68 -7.14
CA TYR A 485 -23.17 -2.82 -6.14
C TYR A 485 -21.87 -3.27 -6.81
N THR A 486 -20.77 -2.55 -6.58
CA THR A 486 -19.53 -2.73 -7.36
C THR A 486 -18.50 -3.68 -6.75
N PHE A 487 -18.77 -4.23 -5.55
CA PHE A 487 -17.87 -5.18 -4.86
C PHE A 487 -16.42 -4.69 -4.68
N GLU A 488 -16.22 -3.41 -4.40
CA GLU A 488 -14.92 -2.94 -3.90
C GLU A 488 -14.73 -3.44 -2.46
N TYR A 489 -13.58 -4.06 -2.17
CA TYR A 489 -13.26 -4.46 -0.80
C TYR A 489 -12.99 -3.24 0.08
N GLN A 490 -13.73 -3.10 1.17
CA GLN A 490 -13.64 -1.98 2.11
C GLN A 490 -12.95 -2.35 3.44
N GLY A 491 -12.77 -3.64 3.71
CA GLY A 491 -12.38 -4.14 5.04
C GLY A 491 -13.45 -3.84 6.10
N ASN A 492 -13.05 -3.87 7.37
CA ASN A 492 -13.94 -3.57 8.51
C ASN A 492 -14.02 -2.06 8.78
N ALA A 493 -14.50 -1.30 7.80
CA ALA A 493 -14.67 0.13 7.92
C ALA A 493 -15.66 0.49 9.04
N ARG A 494 -15.34 1.54 9.81
CA ARG A 494 -16.21 2.03 10.89
C ARG A 494 -17.52 2.57 10.29
N ARG A 495 -18.65 2.01 10.74
CA ARG A 495 -19.99 2.52 10.39
C ARG A 495 -20.29 3.83 11.10
N LEU A 496 -21.00 4.71 10.40
CA LEU A 496 -21.66 5.86 11.01
C LEU A 496 -22.99 5.43 11.58
N VAL A 497 -23.37 6.02 12.72
CA VAL A 497 -24.71 5.85 13.28
C VAL A 497 -25.71 6.47 12.31
N HIS A 498 -26.72 5.69 11.91
CA HIS A 498 -27.80 6.18 11.08
C HIS A 498 -28.62 7.23 11.85
N THR A 499 -28.82 8.38 11.22
CA THR A 499 -29.63 9.47 11.78
C THR A 499 -30.60 9.98 10.72
N PRO A 500 -31.72 10.61 11.09
CA PRO A 500 -32.66 11.20 10.13
C PRO A 500 -32.01 12.20 9.15
N LEU A 501 -30.93 12.86 9.58
CA LEU A 501 -30.14 13.75 8.73
C LEU A 501 -29.39 12.98 7.64
N THR A 502 -28.89 11.79 7.97
CA THR A 502 -28.20 10.89 7.05
C THR A 502 -29.17 10.36 6.00
N ASP A 503 -30.40 9.99 6.42
CA ASP A 503 -31.44 9.53 5.48
C ASP A 503 -31.80 10.60 4.46
N LYS A 504 -31.96 11.86 4.91
CA LYS A 504 -32.22 13.00 4.02
C LYS A 504 -31.04 13.24 3.06
N CYS A 505 -29.81 13.10 3.55
CA CYS A 505 -28.60 13.22 2.74
C CYS A 505 -28.58 12.13 1.65
N TYR A 506 -28.77 10.86 2.02
CA TYR A 506 -28.76 9.73 1.09
C TYR A 506 -29.87 9.85 0.05
N LEU A 507 -31.08 10.24 0.46
CA LEU A 507 -32.20 10.46 -0.45
C LEU A 507 -31.84 11.52 -1.51
N THR A 508 -31.30 12.65 -1.07
CA THR A 508 -30.95 13.75 -1.98
C THR A 508 -29.83 13.35 -2.95
N LEU A 509 -28.80 12.66 -2.45
CA LEU A 509 -27.66 12.21 -3.25
C LEU A 509 -28.06 11.15 -4.28
N THR A 510 -28.84 10.15 -3.87
CA THR A 510 -29.30 9.08 -4.77
C THR A 510 -30.19 9.62 -5.89
N GLN A 511 -31.07 10.57 -5.58
CA GLN A 511 -31.91 11.23 -6.58
C GLN A 511 -31.10 12.12 -7.53
N ALA A 512 -30.14 12.89 -7.03
CA ALA A 512 -29.23 13.66 -7.88
C ALA A 512 -28.45 12.75 -8.84
N MET A 513 -27.89 11.64 -8.33
CA MET A 513 -27.17 10.66 -9.15
C MET A 513 -28.06 10.03 -10.24
N ARG A 514 -29.32 9.71 -9.91
CA ARG A 514 -30.30 9.22 -10.89
C ARG A 514 -30.54 10.22 -12.02
N MET A 515 -30.53 11.52 -11.71
CA MET A 515 -30.68 12.61 -12.68
C MET A 515 -29.39 12.92 -13.46
N GLY A 516 -28.28 12.23 -13.18
CA GLY A 516 -26.97 12.53 -13.77
C GLY A 516 -26.31 13.80 -13.21
N LEU A 517 -26.76 14.26 -12.04
CA LEU A 517 -26.24 15.44 -11.36
C LEU A 517 -25.31 15.07 -10.19
N GLY A 518 -24.39 15.98 -9.87
CA GLY A 518 -23.61 15.92 -8.63
C GLY A 518 -24.44 16.35 -7.42
N GLY A 519 -24.02 15.91 -6.23
CA GLY A 519 -24.60 16.32 -4.96
C GLY A 519 -23.68 17.28 -4.19
N ASN A 520 -24.23 18.38 -3.67
CA ASN A 520 -23.50 19.34 -2.84
C ASN A 520 -24.10 19.43 -1.43
N PRO A 521 -23.74 18.53 -0.49
CA PRO A 521 -24.16 18.63 0.89
C PRO A 521 -23.41 19.79 1.58
N TYR A 522 -24.12 20.87 1.92
CA TYR A 522 -23.57 22.02 2.63
C TYR A 522 -24.12 22.14 4.06
N GLY A 523 -23.37 22.80 4.94
CA GLY A 523 -23.75 23.00 6.35
C GLY A 523 -22.57 23.34 7.27
N PRO A 524 -22.83 23.66 8.55
CA PRO A 524 -21.81 24.07 9.52
C PRO A 524 -20.64 23.07 9.68
N ALA A 525 -19.50 23.54 10.19
CA ALA A 525 -18.37 22.66 10.49
C ALA A 525 -18.76 21.57 11.51
N GLY A 526 -18.20 20.36 11.37
CA GLY A 526 -18.44 19.25 12.32
C GLY A 526 -19.75 18.47 12.12
N THR A 527 -20.55 18.76 11.10
CA THR A 527 -21.86 18.10 10.85
C THR A 527 -21.80 16.75 10.10
N GLY A 528 -20.61 16.20 9.87
CA GLY A 528 -20.45 14.86 9.27
C GLY A 528 -20.65 14.76 7.75
N LYS A 529 -20.83 15.87 7.03
CA LYS A 529 -21.13 15.92 5.58
C LYS A 529 -20.22 15.03 4.71
N THR A 530 -18.90 15.17 4.86
CA THR A 530 -17.91 14.41 4.09
C THR A 530 -17.98 12.92 4.41
N GLU A 531 -18.20 12.58 5.68
CA GLU A 531 -18.27 11.18 6.12
C GLU A 531 -19.58 10.53 5.67
N SER A 532 -20.69 11.27 5.57
CA SER A 532 -21.93 10.75 4.98
C SER A 532 -21.75 10.32 3.52
N VAL A 533 -21.03 11.10 2.72
CA VAL A 533 -20.75 10.73 1.31
C VAL A 533 -19.89 9.47 1.24
N LYS A 534 -18.84 9.38 2.07
CA LYS A 534 -18.00 8.19 2.15
C LYS A 534 -18.78 6.95 2.61
N ALA A 535 -19.63 7.10 3.61
CA ALA A 535 -20.47 6.03 4.12
C ALA A 535 -21.46 5.52 3.05
N LEU A 536 -22.08 6.42 2.27
CA LEU A 536 -22.90 6.04 1.13
C LEU A 536 -22.10 5.29 0.06
N GLY A 537 -20.89 5.77 -0.27
CA GLY A 537 -19.98 5.08 -1.19
C GLY A 537 -19.67 3.65 -0.75
N GLY A 538 -19.35 3.47 0.54
CA GLY A 538 -19.12 2.14 1.12
C GLY A 538 -20.36 1.24 1.10
N LEU A 539 -21.56 1.79 1.35
CA LEU A 539 -22.83 1.05 1.23
C LEU A 539 -23.15 0.65 -0.22
N MET A 540 -22.64 1.37 -1.21
CA MET A 540 -22.74 1.02 -2.64
C MET A 540 -21.57 0.13 -3.12
N GLY A 541 -20.62 -0.17 -2.25
CA GLY A 541 -19.43 -0.96 -2.57
C GLY A 541 -18.47 -0.25 -3.52
N ARG A 542 -18.45 1.09 -3.51
CA ARG A 542 -17.60 1.95 -4.34
C ARG A 542 -16.42 2.50 -3.55
N GLN A 543 -15.32 2.79 -4.25
CA GLN A 543 -14.13 3.47 -3.72
C GLN A 543 -14.28 4.98 -3.78
#